data_AF-A0A0B2R2H5-F1
#
_entry.id   AF-A0A0B2R2H5-F1
#
_cell.length_a   1.000
_cell.length_b   1.000
_cell.length_c   1.000
_cell.angle_alpha   90.00
_cell.angle_beta   90.00
_cell.angle_gamma   90.00
#
_symmetry.space_group_name_H-M   'P 1'
#
loop_
_entity.id
_entity.type
_entity.pdbx_description
1 polymer ?
#
loop_
_entity_poly.entity_id
_entity_poly.type
_entity_poly.pdbx_seq_one_letter_code
_entity_poly.pdbx_strand_id
1 'polypeptide(L)'
;MEVANRIIEQYLGAYVHQKPATWGRYLMWADWSYNTSCHSTTGMTPFEVMYGRKPPSFPQYITGTSRIDAVDELLTQREEVFAFLRKKLSKAQNRMKETADKSRRDQKFNVGDWVLVKLRPHRQTSAAGAPYSKLAKRYYGPF
;
A
#
# COMPACT_ATOMS: atom_id res chain seq x y z
N MET A 1 -6.03 -5.32 6.45
CA MET A 1 -6.17 -3.94 6.95
C MET A 1 -4.87 -3.13 6.78
N GLU A 2 -3.73 -3.54 7.33
CA GLU A 2 -2.49 -2.71 7.29
C GLU A 2 -1.93 -2.41 5.89
N VAL A 3 -1.96 -3.38 4.96
CA VAL A 3 -1.40 -3.20 3.61
C VAL A 3 -2.26 -2.25 2.76
N ALA A 4 -3.58 -2.32 2.94
CA ALA A 4 -4.54 -1.46 2.25
C ALA A 4 -4.34 0.01 2.61
N ASN A 5 -4.31 0.30 3.92
CA ASN A 5 -4.12 1.65 4.43
C ASN A 5 -2.79 2.24 3.96
N ARG A 6 -1.71 1.43 3.97
CA ARG A 6 -0.40 1.87 3.51
C ARG A 6 -0.39 2.27 2.03
N ILE A 7 -1.13 1.55 1.17
CA ILE A 7 -1.23 1.87 -0.26
C ILE A 7 -2.03 3.16 -0.46
N ILE A 8 -3.16 3.30 0.23
CA ILE A 8 -4.01 4.50 0.16
C ILE A 8 -3.25 5.73 0.68
N GLU A 9 -2.54 5.61 1.79
CA GLU A 9 -1.68 6.68 2.35
C GLU A 9 -0.56 7.08 1.38
N GLN A 10 0.07 6.13 0.70
CA GLN A 10 1.08 6.45 -0.31
C GLN A 10 0.49 7.17 -1.53
N TYR A 11 -0.70 6.74 -1.95
CA TYR A 11 -1.42 7.34 -3.08
C TYR A 11 -1.82 8.77 -2.75
N LEU A 12 -2.42 8.98 -1.57
CA LEU A 12 -2.80 10.30 -1.07
C LEU A 12 -1.57 11.17 -0.80
N GLY A 13 -0.49 10.63 -0.24
CA GLY A 13 0.76 11.35 0.00
C GLY A 13 1.39 11.92 -1.27
N ALA A 14 1.26 11.21 -2.40
CA ALA A 14 1.70 11.71 -3.70
C ALA A 14 0.88 12.92 -4.20
N TYR A 15 -0.40 13.02 -3.83
CA TYR A 15 -1.32 14.08 -4.26
C TYR A 15 -1.35 15.29 -3.32
N VAL A 16 -1.47 15.03 -2.02
CA VAL A 16 -1.60 16.06 -0.98
C VAL A 16 -0.40 16.99 -1.01
N HIS A 17 0.78 16.48 -1.40
CA HIS A 17 1.98 17.30 -1.52
C HIS A 17 1.88 18.40 -2.59
N GLN A 18 1.12 18.19 -3.68
CA GLN A 18 0.98 19.20 -4.73
C GLN A 18 -0.18 20.16 -4.50
N LYS A 19 -1.34 19.66 -4.03
CA LYS A 19 -2.55 20.48 -3.79
C LYS A 19 -3.33 19.99 -2.56
N PRO A 20 -2.95 20.40 -1.34
CA PRO A 20 -3.53 19.86 -0.10
C PRO A 20 -5.03 20.16 0.05
N ALA A 21 -5.54 21.27 -0.51
CA ALA A 21 -6.95 21.64 -0.42
C ALA A 21 -7.91 20.75 -1.24
N THR A 22 -7.41 19.94 -2.18
CA THR A 22 -8.24 19.10 -3.08
C THR A 22 -8.18 17.61 -2.75
N TRP A 23 -7.60 17.23 -1.61
CA TRP A 23 -7.39 15.83 -1.22
C TRP A 23 -8.66 14.96 -1.29
N GLY A 24 -9.82 15.49 -0.90
CA GLY A 24 -11.09 14.77 -0.92
C GLY A 24 -11.53 14.32 -2.32
N ARG A 25 -11.20 15.10 -3.37
CA ARG A 25 -11.48 14.75 -4.77
C ARG A 25 -10.60 13.59 -5.25
N TYR A 26 -9.43 13.40 -4.63
CA TYR A 26 -8.51 12.30 -4.94
C TYR A 26 -8.80 11.01 -4.16
N LEU A 27 -9.62 11.07 -3.11
CA LEU A 27 -9.98 9.90 -2.32
C LEU A 27 -10.72 8.85 -3.17
N MET A 28 -11.68 9.28 -4.01
CA MET A 28 -12.37 8.37 -4.93
C MET A 28 -11.42 7.68 -5.91
N TRP A 29 -10.42 8.41 -6.41
CA TRP A 29 -9.41 7.84 -7.31
C TRP A 29 -8.48 6.86 -6.60
N ALA A 30 -8.10 7.15 -5.35
CA ALA A 30 -7.31 6.25 -4.53
C ALA A 30 -8.06 4.95 -4.23
N ASP A 31 -9.33 5.03 -3.80
CA ASP A 31 -10.18 3.87 -3.52
C ASP A 31 -10.40 3.02 -4.78
N TRP A 32 -10.72 3.66 -5.91
CA TRP A 32 -10.84 2.95 -7.18
C TRP A 32 -9.53 2.26 -7.59
N SER A 33 -8.39 2.93 -7.44
CA SER A 33 -7.09 2.34 -7.76
C SER A 33 -6.76 1.14 -6.89
N TYR A 34 -7.12 1.19 -5.61
CA TYR A 34 -6.92 0.08 -4.66
C TYR A 34 -7.83 -1.10 -5.03
N ASN A 35 -9.12 -0.83 -5.28
CA ASN A 35 -10.11 -1.85 -5.60
C ASN A 35 -9.83 -2.57 -6.94
N THR A 36 -9.13 -1.92 -7.87
CA THR A 36 -8.81 -2.46 -9.20
C THR A 36 -7.38 -2.98 -9.36
N SER A 37 -6.52 -2.84 -8.35
CA SER A 37 -5.13 -3.32 -8.41
C SER A 37 -5.05 -4.78 -7.97
N CYS A 38 -4.34 -5.61 -8.74
CA CYS A 38 -4.12 -7.01 -8.39
C CYS A 38 -3.14 -7.13 -7.21
N HIS A 39 -3.51 -7.91 -6.19
CA HIS A 39 -2.61 -8.21 -5.09
C HIS A 39 -1.72 -9.42 -5.41
N SER A 40 -0.42 -9.30 -5.11
CA SER A 40 0.57 -10.35 -5.40
C SER A 40 0.32 -11.68 -4.69
N THR A 41 -0.29 -11.66 -3.51
CA THR A 41 -0.62 -12.86 -2.72
C THR A 41 -1.81 -13.64 -3.27
N THR A 42 -2.79 -12.95 -3.85
CA THR A 42 -4.08 -13.56 -4.23
C THR A 42 -4.24 -13.66 -5.75
N GLY A 43 -3.44 -12.90 -6.53
CA GLY A 43 -3.59 -12.77 -7.99
C GLY A 43 -4.86 -12.04 -8.43
N MET A 44 -5.75 -11.71 -7.50
CA MET A 44 -7.05 -11.07 -7.71
C MET A 44 -7.06 -9.65 -7.16
N THR A 45 -7.95 -8.84 -7.71
CA THR A 45 -8.26 -7.50 -7.21
C THR A 45 -9.21 -7.58 -6.00
N PRO A 46 -9.16 -6.63 -5.05
CA PRO A 46 -10.14 -6.56 -3.97
C PRO A 46 -11.59 -6.53 -4.46
N PHE A 47 -11.84 -5.85 -5.59
CA PHE A 47 -13.15 -5.83 -6.23
C PHE A 47 -13.61 -7.22 -6.68
N GLU A 48 -12.74 -8.00 -7.32
CA GLU A 48 -13.05 -9.39 -7.70
C GLU A 48 -13.33 -10.26 -6.49
N VAL A 49 -12.57 -10.11 -5.42
CA VAL A 49 -12.79 -10.86 -4.17
C VAL A 49 -14.15 -10.52 -3.55
N MET A 50 -14.56 -9.25 -3.59
CA MET A 50 -15.81 -8.79 -2.98
C MET A 50 -17.04 -9.07 -3.84
N TYR A 51 -16.93 -8.95 -5.16
CA TYR A 51 -18.07 -8.98 -6.08
C TYR A 51 -18.06 -10.18 -7.04
N GLY A 52 -17.03 -11.02 -7.02
CA GLY A 52 -16.91 -12.22 -7.87
C GLY A 52 -16.77 -11.91 -9.37
N ARG A 53 -16.53 -10.65 -9.76
CA ARG A 53 -16.43 -10.21 -11.15
C ARG A 53 -15.28 -9.22 -11.33
N LYS A 54 -14.74 -9.13 -12.54
CA LYS A 54 -13.67 -8.18 -12.87
C LYS A 54 -14.14 -6.74 -12.67
N PRO A 55 -13.28 -5.83 -12.18
CA PRO A 55 -13.61 -4.42 -12.09
C PRO A 55 -13.91 -3.83 -13.47
N PRO A 56 -14.86 -2.87 -13.57
CA PRO A 56 -15.11 -2.17 -14.82
C PRO A 56 -13.83 -1.46 -15.28
N SER A 57 -13.40 -1.79 -16.50
CA SER A 57 -12.28 -1.15 -17.18
C SER A 57 -12.68 0.28 -17.56
N PHE A 58 -11.85 1.28 -17.22
CA PHE A 58 -11.96 2.56 -17.89
C PHE A 58 -11.33 2.41 -19.28
N PRO A 59 -12.06 2.70 -20.37
CA PRO A 59 -11.45 2.75 -21.69
C PRO A 59 -10.35 3.81 -21.68
N GLN A 60 -9.21 3.48 -22.30
CA GLN A 60 -8.20 4.48 -22.63
C GLN A 60 -8.86 5.55 -23.48
N TYR A 61 -8.66 6.80 -23.10
CA TYR A 61 -9.16 7.92 -23.85
C TYR A 61 -8.21 8.18 -25.02
N ILE A 62 -8.78 8.51 -26.17
CA ILE A 62 -8.00 8.95 -27.34
C ILE A 62 -8.34 10.41 -27.53
N THR A 63 -7.35 11.29 -27.40
CA THR A 63 -7.52 12.74 -27.60
C THR A 63 -8.24 13.02 -28.92
N GLY A 64 -9.29 13.83 -28.87
CA GLY A 64 -10.14 14.18 -30.02
C GLY A 64 -11.37 13.28 -30.24
N THR A 65 -11.62 12.27 -29.39
CA THR A 65 -12.82 11.42 -29.53
C THR A 65 -14.09 12.02 -28.92
N SER A 66 -13.97 13.06 -28.08
CA SER A 66 -15.14 13.76 -27.54
C SER A 66 -15.58 14.86 -28.52
N ARG A 67 -16.90 14.98 -28.74
CA ARG A 67 -17.47 16.11 -29.50
C ARG A 67 -17.47 17.43 -28.71
N ILE A 68 -17.15 17.37 -27.43
CA ILE A 68 -17.16 18.50 -26.51
C ILE A 68 -15.73 18.74 -26.04
N ASP A 69 -15.16 19.89 -26.41
CA ASP A 69 -13.78 20.27 -26.07
C ASP A 69 -13.50 20.24 -24.56
N ALA A 70 -14.45 20.73 -23.74
CA ALA A 70 -14.30 20.71 -22.29
C ALA A 70 -14.20 19.29 -21.70
N VAL A 71 -14.84 18.30 -22.35
CA VAL A 71 -14.76 16.90 -21.94
C VAL A 71 -13.45 16.28 -22.44
N ASP A 72 -12.98 16.68 -23.62
CA ASP A 72 -11.70 16.25 -24.19
C ASP A 72 -10.51 16.70 -23.32
N GLU A 73 -10.51 17.97 -22.91
CA GLU A 73 -9.50 18.54 -22.03
C GLU A 73 -9.49 17.85 -20.65
N LEU A 74 -10.67 17.62 -20.07
CA LEU A 74 -10.80 16.94 -18.77
C LEU A 74 -10.27 15.50 -18.82
N LEU A 75 -10.60 14.75 -19.87
CA LEU A 75 -10.18 13.36 -20.02
C LEU A 75 -8.68 13.25 -20.32
N THR A 76 -8.13 14.18 -21.08
CA THR A 76 -6.69 14.27 -21.35
C THR A 76 -5.91 14.59 -20.06
N GLN A 77 -6.35 15.61 -19.30
CA GLN A 77 -5.75 15.93 -17.99
C GLN A 77 -5.80 14.74 -17.03
N ARG A 78 -6.90 13.97 -17.03
CA ARG A 78 -7.05 12.77 -16.22
C ARG A 78 -6.00 11.71 -16.58
N GLU A 79 -5.77 11.46 -17.87
CA GLU A 79 -4.79 10.48 -18.30
C GLU A 79 -3.35 10.88 -17.96
N GLU A 80 -2.99 12.14 -18.14
CA GLU A 80 -1.68 12.67 -17.72
C GLU A 80 -1.45 12.46 -16.22
N VAL A 81 -2.45 12.78 -15.42
CA VAL A 81 -2.43 12.59 -13.97
C VAL A 81 -2.25 11.11 -13.63
N PHE A 82 -2.98 10.19 -14.29
CA PHE A 82 -2.81 8.75 -14.07
C PHE A 82 -1.45 8.21 -14.50
N ALA A 83 -0.92 8.66 -15.63
CA ALA A 83 0.41 8.26 -16.11
C ALA A 83 1.49 8.70 -15.11
N PHE A 84 1.40 9.95 -14.63
CA PHE A 84 2.27 10.49 -13.59
C PHE A 84 2.21 9.68 -12.30
N LEU A 85 0.99 9.32 -11.85
CA LEU A 85 0.78 8.53 -10.64
C LEU A 85 1.40 7.15 -10.73
N ARG A 86 1.14 6.41 -11.82
CA ARG A 86 1.71 5.08 -12.03
C ARG A 86 3.23 5.13 -11.91
N LYS A 87 3.86 6.15 -12.50
CA LYS A 87 5.32 6.36 -12.40
C LYS A 87 5.78 6.64 -10.97
N LYS A 88 5.07 7.50 -10.22
CA LYS A 88 5.41 7.83 -8.82
C LYS A 88 5.24 6.64 -7.89
N LEU A 89 4.15 5.89 -8.02
CA LEU A 89 3.88 4.68 -7.24
C LEU A 89 4.91 3.60 -7.51
N SER A 90 5.21 3.32 -8.78
CA SER A 90 6.25 2.36 -9.16
C SER A 90 7.62 2.74 -8.55
N LYS A 91 7.99 4.02 -8.60
CA LYS A 91 9.22 4.52 -7.97
C LYS A 91 9.20 4.36 -6.44
N ALA A 92 8.08 4.67 -5.79
CA ALA A 92 7.93 4.51 -4.34
C ALA A 92 8.02 3.05 -3.90
N GLN A 93 7.34 2.14 -4.62
CA GLN A 93 7.38 0.70 -4.40
C GLN A 93 8.80 0.15 -4.56
N ASN A 94 9.52 0.55 -5.61
CA ASN A 94 10.92 0.14 -5.81
C ASN A 94 11.82 0.61 -4.67
N ARG A 95 11.72 1.88 -4.25
CA ARG A 95 12.48 2.41 -3.12
C ARG A 95 12.20 1.65 -1.82
N MET A 96 10.93 1.31 -1.58
CA MET A 96 10.54 0.51 -0.41
C MET A 96 11.13 -0.90 -0.45
N LYS A 97 11.11 -1.54 -1.63
CA LYS A 97 11.71 -2.85 -1.85
C LYS A 97 13.22 -2.81 -1.59
N GLU A 98 13.93 -1.88 -2.21
CA GLU A 98 15.38 -1.70 -2.03
C GLU A 98 15.75 -1.47 -0.55
N THR A 99 14.98 -0.64 0.15
CA THR A 99 15.25 -0.34 1.57
C THR A 99 14.96 -1.56 2.45
N ALA A 100 13.87 -2.28 2.18
CA ALA A 100 13.53 -3.48 2.92
C ALA A 100 14.54 -4.61 2.69
N ASP A 101 14.96 -4.82 1.44
CA ASP A 101 15.89 -5.87 1.06
C ASP A 101 17.29 -5.62 1.64
N LYS A 102 17.75 -4.36 1.73
CA LYS A 102 19.01 -4.00 2.42
C LYS A 102 19.06 -4.44 3.89
N SER A 103 17.91 -4.47 4.58
CA SER A 103 17.83 -4.82 6.00
C SER A 103 17.45 -6.29 6.24
N ARG A 104 17.01 -7.02 5.22
CA ARG A 104 16.65 -8.43 5.35
C ARG A 104 17.93 -9.26 5.35
N ARG A 105 18.18 -9.94 6.46
CA ARG A 105 19.17 -11.02 6.54
C ARG A 105 18.39 -12.32 6.54
N ASP A 106 18.73 -13.21 5.61
CA ASP A 106 18.17 -14.57 5.62
C ASP A 106 18.86 -15.34 6.74
N GLN A 107 18.23 -15.40 7.91
CA GLN A 107 18.75 -16.05 9.08
C GLN A 107 18.06 -17.41 9.21
N LYS A 108 18.81 -18.47 8.93
CA LYS A 108 18.33 -19.85 9.07
C LYS A 108 18.70 -20.33 10.47
N PHE A 109 17.73 -20.87 11.18
CA PHE A 109 17.91 -21.48 12.50
C PHE A 109 17.81 -23.00 12.32
N ASN A 110 18.71 -23.74 12.97
CA ASN A 110 18.67 -25.19 13.01
C ASN A 110 17.91 -25.66 14.25
N VAL A 111 17.41 -26.90 14.20
CA VAL A 111 16.79 -27.53 15.37
C VAL A 111 17.87 -27.68 16.46
N GLY A 112 17.63 -27.07 17.62
CA GLY A 112 18.57 -27.04 18.76
C GLY A 112 19.31 -25.71 18.95
N ASP A 113 19.13 -24.73 18.06
CA ASP A 113 19.68 -23.39 18.24
C ASP A 113 18.87 -22.60 19.28
N TRP A 114 19.57 -22.01 20.25
CA TRP A 114 18.96 -21.13 21.24
C TRP A 114 18.55 -19.79 20.61
N VAL A 115 17.24 -19.52 20.61
CA VAL A 115 16.70 -18.28 20.01
C VAL A 115 15.95 -17.41 21.00
N LEU A 116 16.10 -16.11 20.81
CA LEU A 116 15.39 -15.09 21.59
C LEU A 116 14.18 -14.58 20.81
N VAL A 117 12.98 -14.72 21.39
CA VAL A 117 11.73 -14.25 20.77
C VAL A 117 11.51 -12.78 21.11
N LYS A 118 11.36 -11.93 20.10
CA LYS A 118 11.10 -10.51 20.28
C LYS A 118 9.66 -10.27 20.73
N LEU A 119 9.48 -9.69 21.90
CA LEU A 119 8.18 -9.37 22.46
C LEU A 119 7.55 -8.17 21.76
N ARG A 120 6.26 -8.28 21.42
CA ARG A 120 5.42 -7.16 20.95
C ARG A 120 4.53 -6.67 22.10
N PRO A 121 4.76 -5.45 22.63
CA PRO A 121 4.10 -4.96 23.85
C PRO A 121 2.57 -5.05 23.87
N HIS A 122 1.92 -4.88 22.71
CA HIS A 122 0.45 -4.87 22.60
C HIS A 122 -0.15 -6.22 22.17
N ARG A 123 0.68 -7.23 21.90
CA ARG A 123 0.20 -8.57 21.51
C ARG A 123 0.56 -9.66 22.50
N GLN A 124 1.59 -9.46 23.33
CA GLN A 124 2.17 -10.49 24.19
C GLN A 124 2.32 -9.99 25.63
N THR A 125 1.24 -9.45 26.17
CA THR A 125 1.17 -8.94 27.56
C THR A 125 1.38 -10.04 28.59
N SER A 126 0.90 -11.26 28.34
CA SER A 126 1.08 -12.42 29.23
C SER A 126 2.54 -12.89 29.34
N ALA A 127 3.31 -12.81 28.25
CA ALA A 127 4.72 -13.23 28.21
C ALA A 127 5.69 -12.18 28.78
N ALA A 128 5.28 -10.90 28.81
CA ALA A 128 6.12 -9.82 29.31
C ALA A 128 6.24 -9.81 30.85
N GLY A 129 5.26 -10.39 31.57
CA GLY A 129 5.26 -10.50 33.03
C GLY A 129 5.23 -9.16 33.79
N ALA A 130 5.23 -8.03 33.09
CA ALA A 130 5.24 -6.69 33.65
C ALA A 130 3.97 -5.93 33.20
N PRO A 131 3.32 -5.18 34.10
CA PRO A 131 2.11 -4.41 33.79
C PRO A 131 2.37 -3.22 32.84
N TYR A 132 3.63 -2.81 32.68
CA TYR A 132 4.02 -1.66 31.87
C TYR A 132 5.03 -2.06 30.78
N SER A 133 4.87 -1.50 29.58
CA SER A 133 5.74 -1.78 28.42
C SER A 133 7.05 -0.99 28.42
N LYS A 134 7.12 0.08 29.21
CA LYS A 134 8.29 0.97 29.27
C LYS A 134 9.38 0.32 30.11
N LEU A 135 10.59 0.22 29.55
CA LEU A 135 11.75 -0.48 30.15
C LEU A 135 11.58 -2.00 30.32
N ALA A 136 10.51 -2.60 29.81
CA ALA A 136 10.35 -4.05 29.81
C ALA A 136 11.37 -4.74 28.88
N LYS A 137 11.70 -6.00 29.19
CA LYS A 137 12.58 -6.81 28.33
C LYS A 137 11.99 -6.89 26.93
N ARG A 138 12.82 -6.60 25.92
CA ARG A 138 12.41 -6.63 24.51
C ARG A 138 12.39 -8.04 23.92
N TYR A 139 13.10 -8.97 24.54
CA TYR A 139 13.26 -10.35 24.10
C TYR A 139 13.00 -11.31 25.26
N TYR A 140 12.47 -12.49 24.95
CA TYR A 140 12.09 -13.56 25.89
C TYR A 140 12.68 -14.91 25.42
N GLY A 141 12.97 -15.81 26.36
CA GLY A 141 13.77 -17.02 26.10
C GLY A 141 15.24 -16.83 26.48
N PRO A 142 16.10 -17.84 26.31
CA PRO A 142 16.23 -18.60 25.07
C PRO A 142 15.40 -19.89 25.06
N PHE A 143 14.91 -20.25 23.88
CA PHE A 143 14.20 -21.51 23.59
C PHE A 143 14.99 -22.33 22.57
#